data_AF-A0A7V5U1G7-F1
#
_entry.id   AF-A0A7V5U1G7-F1
#
_cell.length_a   1.000
_cell.length_b   1.000
_cell.length_c   1.000
_cell.angle_alpha   90.00
_cell.angle_beta   90.00
_cell.angle_gamma   90.00
#
_symmetry.space_group_name_H-M   'P 1'
#
loop_
_entity.id
_entity.type
_entity.pdbx_description
1 polymer ?
#
loop_
_entity_poly.entity_id
_entity_poly.type
_entity_poly.pdbx_seq_one_letter_code
_entity_poly.pdbx_strand_id
1 'polypeptide(L)'
;MSIAGENPDDETDNIHEEAVVEDGSDDGENQAAFLAAAASALNRRRKAGRKDKQQNSFSSGRSGVGVGLMLFILGLACGLPLAMLGFDSFVKYSAAFYGFLLGLLGTSIALLILILIFRRPIWQRLYNRGEVEVERLAEPLADMARNAAKKDMDGATDAAKNFAELILARWAWLMTRRWLVGSVTGLLAAIAALAGSTLLFQQNKLLAEQSVLIAGQTDRLDMQNYLLETQISLAEAERSALIGPELLAIGEKLGEETSALRNQGNRTGAYVLEELSPGLLGRMVALTNLARPYRYLQPGEVDPRDSEAVLRKAMQKRPEIFGLQPDARAQQEQKGQIGLIPEPVSPERGQILTMLLGAGIRDTELLSFRGADFSFAEFRMRTLGQTSYRHAQMGFARFAEMVLVEMKFGDAVLDHANFERALISKCDFSGIRPEDIKPPFVSSPDLAYHRTSMTGTRFGQTIIVNARFEHISGLVVDFGQAALYNTSFRGAYLDGSIFRNTLLLDVNFENASLKALDLEGALVFEKDFLDRLEKTAQKGTFRKSRWQMAHASRAEVEA
;
A
#
# COMPACT_ATOMS: atom_id res chain seq x y z
N MET A 1 51.47 -43.62 -26.68
CA MET A 1 50.35 -42.99 -27.41
C MET A 1 50.33 -41.53 -26.99
N SER A 2 51.04 -40.58 -27.64
CA SER A 2 50.98 -40.11 -29.04
C SER A 2 49.54 -39.70 -29.37
N ILE A 3 49.18 -38.46 -29.73
CA ILE A 3 49.76 -37.41 -30.62
C ILE A 3 49.19 -36.05 -30.12
N ALA A 4 49.95 -34.99 -29.76
CA ALA A 4 50.68 -33.96 -30.52
C ALA A 4 49.81 -32.88 -31.22
N GLY A 5 50.19 -31.59 -31.02
CA GLY A 5 49.64 -30.42 -31.74
C GLY A 5 49.93 -29.04 -31.10
N GLU A 6 51.22 -28.68 -30.99
CA GLU A 6 51.78 -27.30 -30.90
C GLU A 6 51.53 -26.52 -32.22
N ASN A 7 51.60 -25.19 -32.40
CA ASN A 7 51.72 -23.95 -31.60
C ASN A 7 51.48 -22.77 -32.62
N PRO A 8 51.91 -21.49 -32.44
CA PRO A 8 51.11 -20.29 -32.69
C PRO A 8 51.57 -19.50 -33.94
N ASP A 9 51.02 -18.32 -34.20
CA ASP A 9 51.80 -17.16 -34.68
C ASP A 9 51.02 -15.85 -34.58
N ASP A 10 51.83 -14.83 -34.38
CA ASP A 10 51.67 -13.42 -34.02
C ASP A 10 51.19 -12.58 -35.23
N GLU A 11 50.43 -11.50 -35.00
CA GLU A 11 50.68 -10.20 -35.66
C GLU A 11 49.77 -9.08 -35.12
N THR A 12 50.44 -7.98 -34.79
CA THR A 12 49.99 -6.71 -34.21
C THR A 12 49.48 -5.69 -35.24
N ASP A 13 48.83 -4.65 -34.70
CA ASP A 13 48.59 -3.30 -35.26
C ASP A 13 47.54 -3.11 -36.38
N ASN A 14 46.43 -2.43 -36.07
CA ASN A 14 46.34 -0.98 -36.29
C ASN A 14 45.04 -0.34 -35.77
N ILE A 15 45.14 0.93 -35.41
CA ILE A 15 44.12 1.80 -34.82
C ILE A 15 43.53 2.72 -35.91
N HIS A 16 42.26 3.11 -35.73
CA HIS A 16 41.47 4.20 -36.38
C HIS A 16 40.79 3.91 -37.72
N GLU A 17 39.44 3.94 -37.77
CA GLU A 17 38.64 5.11 -38.17
C GLU A 17 37.12 4.86 -38.04
N GLU A 18 36.37 5.95 -37.92
CA GLU A 18 34.91 6.03 -37.68
C GLU A 18 34.04 5.69 -38.91
N ALA A 19 32.76 5.43 -38.61
CA ALA A 19 31.55 5.87 -39.33
C ALA A 19 30.69 4.85 -40.13
N VAL A 20 29.46 4.65 -39.62
CA VAL A 20 28.15 4.80 -40.33
C VAL A 20 27.50 3.57 -41.02
N VAL A 21 26.36 3.15 -40.42
CA VAL A 21 25.01 2.79 -40.99
C VAL A 21 24.94 1.54 -41.93
N GLU A 22 24.00 0.58 -41.93
CA GLU A 22 22.55 0.38 -41.62
C GLU A 22 22.35 -1.17 -41.50
N ASP A 23 21.63 -1.75 -40.53
CA ASP A 23 20.17 -2.01 -40.45
C ASP A 23 19.76 -3.50 -40.65
N GLY A 24 18.74 -3.89 -39.88
CA GLY A 24 17.86 -5.04 -40.09
C GLY A 24 18.18 -6.31 -39.29
N SER A 25 17.27 -6.98 -38.58
CA SER A 25 15.85 -6.76 -38.31
C SER A 25 15.38 -7.99 -37.52
N ASP A 26 14.95 -7.87 -36.26
CA ASP A 26 14.15 -8.94 -35.64
C ASP A 26 13.22 -8.50 -34.48
N ASP A 27 13.20 -7.21 -34.12
CA ASP A 27 12.31 -6.69 -33.05
C ASP A 27 10.90 -6.31 -33.54
N GLY A 28 10.60 -6.50 -34.83
CA GLY A 28 9.33 -6.11 -35.45
C GLY A 28 8.15 -7.08 -35.17
N GLU A 29 8.41 -8.38 -35.03
CA GLU A 29 7.34 -9.38 -34.89
C GLU A 29 6.70 -9.39 -33.50
N ASN A 30 7.48 -9.15 -32.43
CA ASN A 30 6.94 -9.15 -31.06
C ASN A 30 6.15 -7.87 -30.73
N GLN A 31 6.47 -6.72 -31.33
CA GLN A 31 5.67 -5.51 -31.17
C GLN A 31 4.35 -5.57 -31.97
N ALA A 32 4.36 -6.23 -33.14
CA ALA A 32 3.14 -6.45 -33.93
C ALA A 32 2.14 -7.37 -33.22
N ALA A 33 2.62 -8.42 -32.53
CA ALA A 33 1.78 -9.33 -31.75
C ALA A 33 1.14 -8.63 -30.53
N PHE A 34 1.90 -7.76 -29.85
CA PHE A 34 1.41 -7.01 -28.69
C PHE A 34 0.38 -5.91 -29.09
N LEU A 35 0.63 -5.22 -30.21
CA LEU A 35 -0.31 -4.25 -30.78
C LEU A 35 -1.57 -4.92 -31.32
N ALA A 36 -1.47 -6.13 -31.90
CA ALA A 36 -2.63 -6.92 -32.31
C ALA A 36 -3.47 -7.42 -31.12
N ALA A 37 -2.83 -7.83 -30.03
CA ALA A 37 -3.50 -8.22 -28.79
C ALA A 37 -4.21 -7.02 -28.12
N ALA A 38 -3.54 -5.86 -28.05
CA ALA A 38 -4.12 -4.62 -27.53
C ALA A 38 -5.28 -4.10 -28.41
N ALA A 39 -5.15 -4.20 -29.74
CA ALA A 39 -6.22 -3.89 -30.68
C ALA A 39 -7.43 -4.85 -30.53
N SER A 40 -7.19 -6.14 -30.27
CA SER A 40 -8.26 -7.12 -30.03
C SER A 40 -9.01 -6.90 -28.71
N ALA A 41 -8.31 -6.43 -27.67
CA ALA A 41 -8.88 -6.06 -26.37
C ALA A 41 -9.70 -4.76 -26.45
N LEU A 42 -9.23 -3.78 -27.23
CA LEU A 42 -9.98 -2.55 -27.55
C LEU A 42 -11.22 -2.86 -28.41
N ASN A 43 -11.16 -3.83 -29.33
CA ASN A 43 -12.29 -4.21 -30.16
C ASN A 43 -13.35 -5.02 -29.39
N ARG A 44 -12.96 -5.79 -28.36
CA ARG A 44 -13.89 -6.48 -27.45
C ARG A 44 -14.60 -5.50 -26.50
N ARG A 45 -13.93 -4.46 -26.00
CA ARG A 45 -14.59 -3.36 -25.26
C ARG A 45 -15.51 -2.51 -26.15
N ARG A 46 -15.21 -2.37 -27.45
CA ARG A 46 -16.08 -1.71 -28.44
C ARG A 46 -17.34 -2.50 -28.80
N LYS A 47 -17.36 -3.83 -28.62
CA LYS A 47 -18.54 -4.70 -28.85
C LYS A 47 -19.45 -4.85 -27.62
N ALA A 48 -18.94 -4.68 -26.39
CA ALA A 48 -19.75 -4.72 -25.17
C ALA A 48 -20.58 -3.44 -24.94
N GLY A 49 -20.17 -2.30 -25.48
CA GLY A 49 -20.94 -1.04 -25.43
C GLY A 49 -21.98 -0.88 -26.55
N ARG A 50 -22.28 -1.93 -27.32
CA ARG A 50 -23.06 -1.86 -28.57
C ARG A 50 -24.36 -2.66 -28.54
N LYS A 51 -24.94 -2.86 -27.34
CA LYS A 51 -26.27 -3.47 -27.15
C LYS A 51 -27.33 -2.58 -26.48
N ASP A 52 -27.04 -1.33 -26.14
CA ASP A 52 -28.03 -0.35 -25.64
C ASP A 52 -28.15 0.89 -26.53
N LYS A 53 -28.43 0.69 -27.82
CA LYS A 53 -28.91 1.76 -28.70
C LYS A 53 -30.08 1.26 -29.55
N GLN A 54 -31.18 1.00 -28.87
CA GLN A 54 -32.49 0.95 -29.51
C GLN A 54 -33.10 2.35 -29.45
N GLN A 55 -33.30 2.93 -30.63
CA GLN A 55 -34.22 4.01 -30.97
C GLN A 55 -34.15 5.29 -30.12
N ASN A 56 -33.28 6.20 -30.54
CA ASN A 56 -33.69 7.59 -30.73
C ASN A 56 -33.03 8.10 -32.00
N SER A 57 -33.62 7.70 -33.14
CA SER A 57 -33.41 8.40 -34.39
C SER A 57 -33.94 9.82 -34.19
N PHE A 58 -33.03 10.76 -33.91
CA PHE A 58 -33.31 12.16 -34.17
C PHE A 58 -33.62 12.24 -35.67
N SER A 59 -34.91 12.32 -35.97
CA SER A 59 -35.39 12.64 -37.29
C SER A 59 -34.76 13.97 -37.68
N SER A 60 -33.75 13.91 -38.55
CA SER A 60 -33.22 15.05 -39.30
C SER A 60 -34.29 15.50 -40.29
N GLY A 61 -35.38 16.02 -39.75
CA GLY A 61 -36.41 16.72 -40.49
C GLY A 61 -35.85 18.05 -40.95
N ARG A 62 -35.22 18.04 -42.13
CA ARG A 62 -35.13 19.16 -43.08
C ARG A 62 -35.31 20.55 -42.44
N SER A 63 -34.33 21.00 -41.66
CA SER A 63 -34.22 22.39 -41.18
C SER A 63 -33.09 23.09 -41.93
N GLY A 64 -33.26 23.18 -43.25
CA GLY A 64 -32.27 23.80 -44.14
C GLY A 64 -32.25 25.32 -44.01
N VAL A 65 -31.07 25.88 -44.18
CA VAL A 65 -30.72 27.31 -44.35
C VAL A 65 -30.48 28.11 -43.06
N GLY A 66 -31.42 28.20 -42.12
CA GLY A 66 -31.30 29.15 -40.99
C GLY A 66 -30.21 28.81 -39.96
N VAL A 67 -30.09 27.53 -39.56
CA VAL A 67 -29.07 27.07 -38.59
C VAL A 67 -27.69 26.97 -39.24
N GLY A 68 -27.64 26.61 -40.52
CA GLY A 68 -26.39 26.56 -41.29
C GLY A 68 -25.76 27.95 -41.46
N LEU A 69 -26.57 28.99 -41.71
CA LEU A 69 -26.08 30.37 -41.83
C LEU A 69 -25.50 30.89 -40.49
N MET A 70 -26.16 30.60 -39.36
CA MET A 70 -25.64 30.99 -38.05
C MET A 70 -24.36 30.25 -37.69
N LEU A 71 -24.28 28.94 -37.93
CA LEU A 71 -23.06 28.16 -37.71
C LEU A 71 -21.92 28.60 -38.65
N PHE A 72 -22.23 29.01 -39.87
CA PHE A 72 -21.26 29.57 -40.82
C PHE A 72 -20.72 30.92 -40.35
N ILE A 73 -21.59 31.83 -39.89
CA ILE A 73 -21.17 33.14 -39.34
C ILE A 73 -20.37 32.94 -38.05
N LEU A 74 -20.77 32.02 -37.17
CA LEU A 74 -20.04 31.70 -35.96
C LEU A 74 -18.68 31.04 -36.28
N GLY A 75 -18.64 30.18 -37.29
CA GLY A 75 -17.42 29.57 -37.82
C GLY A 75 -16.47 30.59 -38.45
N LEU A 76 -16.99 31.62 -39.12
CA LEU A 76 -16.21 32.74 -39.66
C LEU A 76 -15.70 33.65 -38.53
N ALA A 77 -16.56 33.96 -37.55
CA ALA A 77 -16.20 34.78 -36.40
C ALA A 77 -15.16 34.13 -35.49
N CYS A 78 -15.17 32.81 -35.36
CA CYS A 78 -14.16 32.07 -34.60
C CYS A 78 -12.94 31.67 -35.45
N GLY A 79 -13.14 31.33 -36.72
CA GLY A 79 -12.09 30.82 -37.60
C GLY A 79 -11.17 31.90 -38.16
N LEU A 80 -11.69 33.08 -38.51
CA LEU A 80 -10.89 34.16 -39.08
C LEU A 80 -9.87 34.72 -38.08
N PRO A 81 -10.21 34.98 -36.80
CA PRO A 81 -9.22 35.43 -35.81
C PRO A 81 -8.19 34.35 -35.47
N LEU A 82 -8.61 33.08 -35.40
CA LEU A 82 -7.71 31.95 -35.11
C LEU A 82 -6.69 31.74 -36.24
N ALA A 83 -7.12 31.91 -37.49
CA ALA A 83 -6.28 31.79 -38.68
C ALA A 83 -5.34 32.99 -38.87
N MET A 84 -5.74 34.21 -38.48
CA MET A 84 -4.93 35.42 -38.67
C MET A 84 -3.95 35.72 -37.53
N LEU A 85 -4.24 35.35 -36.29
CA LEU A 85 -3.47 35.79 -35.11
C LEU A 85 -2.54 34.69 -34.52
N GLY A 86 -2.67 33.44 -34.98
CA GLY A 86 -1.93 32.31 -34.43
C GLY A 86 -2.45 31.86 -33.05
N PHE A 87 -2.15 30.60 -32.70
CA PHE A 87 -2.70 29.96 -31.50
C PHE A 87 -2.21 30.62 -30.19
N ASP A 88 -0.97 31.11 -30.15
CA ASP A 88 -0.38 31.71 -28.94
C ASP A 88 -1.02 33.05 -28.55
N SER A 89 -1.34 33.90 -29.54
CA SER A 89 -2.05 35.16 -29.31
C SER A 89 -3.48 34.93 -28.83
N PHE A 90 -4.13 33.87 -29.33
CA PHE A 90 -5.48 33.48 -28.92
C PHE A 90 -5.54 33.07 -27.45
N VAL A 91 -4.55 32.32 -26.95
CA VAL A 91 -4.48 31.95 -25.53
C VAL A 91 -4.32 33.18 -24.64
N LYS A 92 -3.49 34.15 -25.04
CA LYS A 92 -3.23 35.39 -24.28
C LYS A 92 -4.44 36.32 -24.17
N TYR A 93 -5.22 36.45 -25.24
CA TYR A 93 -6.42 37.31 -25.28
C TYR A 93 -7.73 36.53 -25.14
N SER A 94 -7.65 35.25 -24.76
CA SER A 94 -8.81 34.34 -24.66
C SER A 94 -9.94 34.94 -23.81
N ALA A 95 -9.62 35.52 -22.65
CA ALA A 95 -10.61 36.16 -21.79
C ALA A 95 -11.35 37.34 -22.47
N ALA A 96 -10.63 38.20 -23.21
CA ALA A 96 -11.23 39.32 -23.94
C ALA A 96 -12.06 38.85 -25.13
N PHE A 97 -11.60 37.80 -25.83
CA PHE A 97 -12.33 37.15 -26.92
C PHE A 97 -13.65 36.52 -26.43
N TYR A 98 -13.62 35.80 -25.31
CA TYR A 98 -14.83 35.24 -24.69
C TYR A 98 -15.75 36.32 -24.14
N GLY A 99 -15.22 37.43 -23.60
CA GLY A 99 -16.02 38.59 -23.20
C GLY A 99 -16.77 39.22 -24.37
N PHE A 100 -16.10 39.37 -25.52
CA PHE A 100 -16.73 39.86 -26.75
C PHE A 100 -17.79 38.89 -27.28
N LEU A 101 -17.51 37.58 -27.30
CA LEU A 101 -18.45 36.55 -27.72
C LEU A 101 -19.69 36.51 -26.81
N LEU A 102 -19.51 36.59 -25.49
CA LEU A 102 -20.58 36.68 -24.50
C LEU A 102 -21.38 37.98 -24.65
N GLY A 103 -20.75 39.10 -25.00
CA GLY A 103 -21.41 40.38 -25.28
C GLY A 103 -22.30 40.32 -26.52
N LEU A 104 -21.79 39.81 -27.65
CA LEU A 104 -22.55 39.62 -28.90
C LEU A 104 -23.71 38.63 -28.72
N LEU A 105 -23.54 37.67 -27.81
CA LEU A 105 -24.54 36.69 -27.44
C LEU A 105 -25.59 37.26 -26.50
N GLY A 106 -25.20 38.07 -25.53
CA GLY A 106 -26.10 38.80 -24.64
C GLY A 106 -27.00 39.75 -25.43
N THR A 107 -26.46 40.45 -26.43
CA THR A 107 -27.27 41.27 -27.34
C THR A 107 -28.19 40.43 -28.22
N SER A 108 -27.74 39.27 -28.71
CA SER A 108 -28.59 38.34 -29.48
C SER A 108 -29.74 37.76 -28.65
N ILE A 109 -29.48 37.37 -27.40
CA ILE A 109 -30.50 36.90 -26.45
C ILE A 109 -31.45 38.04 -26.10
N ALA A 110 -30.94 39.24 -25.83
CA ALA A 110 -31.77 40.42 -25.57
C ALA A 110 -32.69 40.72 -26.76
N LEU A 111 -32.18 40.60 -27.99
CA LEU A 111 -32.96 40.80 -29.22
C LEU A 111 -34.02 39.70 -29.42
N LEU A 112 -33.71 38.46 -29.07
CA LEU A 112 -34.68 37.34 -29.06
C LEU A 112 -35.76 37.53 -27.98
N ILE A 113 -35.38 37.98 -26.78
CA ILE A 113 -36.32 38.32 -25.70
C ILE A 113 -37.21 39.50 -26.13
N LEU A 114 -36.64 40.51 -26.79
CA LEU A 114 -37.38 41.64 -27.36
C LEU A 114 -38.45 41.15 -28.36
N ILE A 115 -38.08 40.24 -29.27
CA ILE A 115 -39.02 39.63 -30.23
C ILE A 115 -40.14 38.85 -29.51
N LEU A 116 -39.83 38.18 -28.39
CA LEU A 116 -40.83 37.46 -27.59
C LEU A 116 -41.77 38.41 -26.82
N ILE A 117 -41.24 39.48 -26.22
CA ILE A 117 -42.02 40.47 -25.47
C ILE A 117 -42.95 41.23 -26.41
N PHE A 118 -42.41 41.72 -27.53
CA PHE A 118 -43.18 42.47 -28.52
C PHE A 118 -43.89 41.59 -29.54
N ARG A 119 -44.03 40.27 -29.29
CA ARG A 119 -44.64 39.34 -30.23
C ARG A 119 -46.02 39.83 -30.70
N ARG A 120 -46.90 40.20 -29.76
CA ARG A 120 -48.28 40.63 -30.07
C ARG A 120 -48.33 41.88 -30.95
N PRO A 121 -47.65 42.99 -30.61
CA PRO A 121 -47.64 44.19 -31.46
C PRO A 121 -46.91 43.99 -32.80
N ILE A 122 -45.89 43.13 -32.87
CA ILE A 122 -45.19 42.81 -34.12
C ILE A 122 -46.13 42.08 -35.09
N TRP A 123 -46.82 41.03 -34.60
CA TRP A 123 -47.75 40.26 -35.44
C TRP A 123 -49.03 41.04 -35.77
N GLN A 124 -49.49 41.91 -34.87
CA GLN A 124 -50.57 42.85 -35.15
C GLN A 124 -50.18 43.86 -36.24
N ARG A 125 -48.94 44.37 -36.29
CA ARG A 125 -48.52 45.25 -37.39
C ARG A 125 -48.33 44.53 -38.73
N LEU A 126 -47.82 43.30 -38.70
CA LEU A 126 -47.54 42.56 -39.94
C LEU A 126 -48.79 41.89 -40.55
N TYR A 127 -49.70 41.39 -39.72
CA TYR A 127 -50.87 40.59 -40.16
C TYR A 127 -52.20 41.08 -39.57
N ASN A 128 -52.23 42.26 -38.94
CA ASN A 128 -53.43 42.85 -38.33
C ASN A 128 -54.15 42.02 -37.26
N ARG A 129 -53.57 40.90 -36.78
CA ARG A 129 -54.15 40.04 -35.72
C ARG A 129 -53.07 39.50 -34.78
N GLY A 130 -53.42 39.37 -33.49
CA GLY A 130 -52.44 39.22 -32.40
C GLY A 130 -52.21 37.82 -31.83
N GLU A 131 -53.10 36.86 -32.07
CA GLU A 131 -52.96 35.46 -31.65
C GLU A 131 -54.09 34.66 -32.32
N VAL A 132 -53.77 33.50 -32.94
CA VAL A 132 -54.75 32.63 -33.61
C VAL A 132 -54.98 31.40 -32.75
N GLU A 133 -56.08 31.40 -31.98
CA GLU A 133 -56.61 30.20 -31.34
C GLU A 133 -57.15 29.25 -32.42
N VAL A 134 -56.95 27.94 -32.25
CA VAL A 134 -57.40 26.92 -33.23
C VAL A 134 -58.90 27.01 -33.47
N GLU A 135 -59.64 27.40 -32.43
CA GLU A 135 -61.09 27.59 -32.44
C GLU A 135 -61.53 28.71 -33.40
N ARG A 136 -60.71 29.74 -33.59
CA ARG A 136 -61.00 30.88 -34.49
C ARG A 136 -60.75 30.59 -35.97
N LEU A 137 -60.14 29.45 -36.30
CA LEU A 137 -60.00 29.00 -37.70
C LEU A 137 -61.27 28.35 -38.23
N ALA A 138 -62.13 27.84 -37.34
CA ALA A 138 -63.36 27.16 -37.72
C ALA A 138 -64.42 28.15 -38.26
N GLU A 139 -64.47 29.37 -37.73
CA GLU A 139 -65.45 30.39 -38.14
C GLU A 139 -65.27 30.85 -39.61
N PRO A 140 -64.10 31.34 -40.05
CA PRO A 140 -63.91 31.75 -41.45
C PRO A 140 -64.04 30.59 -42.44
N LEU A 141 -63.69 29.37 -42.03
CA LEU A 141 -63.86 28.17 -42.84
C LEU A 141 -65.36 27.82 -43.00
N ALA A 142 -66.13 27.90 -41.92
CA ALA A 142 -67.57 27.71 -41.92
C ALA A 142 -68.29 28.82 -42.70
N ASP A 143 -67.82 30.06 -42.62
CA ASP A 143 -68.36 31.21 -43.36
C ASP A 143 -68.04 31.13 -44.85
N MET A 144 -66.84 30.68 -45.22
CA MET A 144 -66.51 30.35 -46.60
C MET A 144 -67.48 29.29 -47.16
N ALA A 145 -67.72 28.21 -46.40
CA ALA A 145 -68.66 27.16 -46.82
C ALA A 145 -70.11 27.66 -46.91
N ARG A 146 -70.56 28.49 -45.96
CA ARG A 146 -71.91 29.08 -45.94
C ARG A 146 -72.15 30.10 -47.06
N ASN A 147 -71.17 30.97 -47.35
CA ASN A 147 -71.29 31.99 -48.39
C ASN A 147 -71.19 31.36 -49.80
N ALA A 148 -70.34 30.33 -49.97
CA ALA A 148 -70.29 29.55 -51.20
C ALA A 148 -71.62 28.82 -51.48
N ALA A 149 -72.27 28.27 -50.44
CA ALA A 149 -73.58 27.62 -50.57
C ALA A 149 -74.70 28.62 -50.94
N LYS A 150 -74.60 29.88 -50.52
CA LYS A 150 -75.55 30.97 -50.86
C LYS A 150 -75.27 31.64 -52.21
N LYS A 151 -74.27 31.18 -52.98
CA LYS A 151 -73.76 31.82 -54.21
C LYS A 151 -73.26 33.26 -54.02
N ASP A 152 -72.91 33.64 -52.79
CA ASP A 152 -72.26 34.91 -52.48
C ASP A 152 -70.74 34.74 -52.66
N MET A 153 -70.28 34.99 -53.89
CA MET A 153 -68.89 34.76 -54.30
C MET A 153 -67.92 35.76 -53.63
N ASP A 154 -68.37 36.97 -53.36
CA ASP A 154 -67.55 38.00 -52.70
C ASP A 154 -67.37 37.63 -51.21
N GLY A 155 -68.47 37.28 -50.53
CA GLY A 155 -68.42 36.85 -49.13
C GLY A 155 -67.63 35.55 -48.90
N ALA A 156 -67.62 34.63 -49.87
CA ALA A 156 -66.81 33.41 -49.79
C ALA A 156 -65.30 33.68 -49.99
N THR A 157 -64.96 34.63 -50.87
CA THR A 157 -63.57 35.01 -51.16
C THR A 157 -62.94 35.78 -49.98
N ASP A 158 -63.70 36.66 -49.33
CA ASP A 158 -63.23 37.36 -48.12
C ASP A 158 -63.04 36.41 -46.92
N ALA A 159 -63.92 35.42 -46.77
CA ALA A 159 -63.74 34.36 -45.78
C ALA A 159 -62.50 33.50 -46.08
N ALA A 160 -62.22 33.22 -47.36
CA ALA A 160 -61.01 32.54 -47.81
C ALA A 160 -59.73 33.30 -47.50
N LYS A 161 -59.72 34.61 -47.75
CA LYS A 161 -58.58 35.49 -47.45
C LYS A 161 -58.32 35.55 -45.94
N ASN A 162 -59.36 35.72 -45.13
CA ASN A 162 -59.25 35.69 -43.68
C ASN A 162 -58.70 34.34 -43.18
N PHE A 163 -59.16 33.22 -43.73
CA PHE A 163 -58.66 31.89 -43.37
C PHE A 163 -57.18 31.70 -43.73
N ALA A 164 -56.78 32.13 -44.94
CA ALA A 164 -55.39 32.06 -45.39
C ALA A 164 -54.46 32.92 -44.52
N GLU A 165 -54.88 34.14 -44.15
CA GLU A 165 -54.12 35.03 -43.26
C GLU A 165 -53.91 34.41 -41.87
N LEU A 166 -54.95 33.76 -41.31
CA LEU A 166 -54.84 33.09 -40.01
C LEU A 166 -53.90 31.86 -40.05
N ILE A 167 -53.92 31.09 -41.15
CA ILE A 167 -52.99 29.98 -41.35
C ILE A 167 -51.55 30.48 -41.47
N LEU A 168 -51.32 31.51 -42.28
CA LEU A 168 -49.98 32.09 -42.48
C LEU A 168 -49.42 32.69 -41.17
N ALA A 169 -50.24 33.40 -40.40
CA ALA A 169 -49.84 33.95 -39.10
C ALA A 169 -49.44 32.83 -38.11
N ARG A 170 -50.19 31.72 -38.08
CA ARG A 170 -49.86 30.58 -37.22
C ARG A 170 -48.61 29.84 -37.67
N TRP A 171 -48.46 29.63 -38.97
CA TRP A 171 -47.29 28.99 -39.54
C TRP A 171 -46.02 29.81 -39.29
N ALA A 172 -46.11 31.13 -39.47
CA ALA A 172 -45.03 32.06 -39.16
C ALA A 172 -44.61 31.96 -37.68
N TRP A 173 -45.57 31.97 -36.75
CA TRP A 173 -45.27 31.83 -35.31
C TRP A 173 -44.60 30.50 -34.95
N LEU A 174 -45.11 29.38 -35.45
CA LEU A 174 -44.53 28.06 -35.17
C LEU A 174 -43.09 27.96 -35.71
N MET A 175 -42.84 28.50 -36.89
CA MET A 175 -41.51 28.55 -37.47
C MET A 175 -40.56 29.45 -36.68
N THR A 176 -41.00 30.65 -36.28
CA THR A 176 -40.20 31.57 -35.45
C THR A 176 -39.88 30.95 -34.09
N ARG A 177 -40.85 30.31 -33.43
CA ARG A 177 -40.62 29.64 -32.13
C ARG A 177 -39.63 28.49 -32.26
N ARG A 178 -39.78 27.65 -33.28
CA ARG A 178 -38.87 26.51 -33.50
C ARG A 178 -37.45 26.98 -33.82
N TRP A 179 -37.31 28.02 -34.64
CA TRP A 179 -36.01 28.62 -34.95
C TRP A 179 -35.37 29.25 -33.70
N LEU A 180 -36.16 29.97 -32.89
CA LEU A 180 -35.71 30.59 -31.65
C LEU A 180 -35.19 29.56 -30.64
N VAL A 181 -35.95 28.50 -30.38
CA VAL A 181 -35.53 27.43 -29.46
C VAL A 181 -34.27 26.75 -29.98
N GLY A 182 -34.24 26.40 -31.27
CA GLY A 182 -33.09 25.76 -31.91
C GLY A 182 -31.81 26.58 -31.80
N SER A 183 -31.88 27.88 -32.11
CA SER A 183 -30.74 28.79 -32.01
C SER A 183 -30.22 28.92 -30.58
N VAL A 184 -31.09 29.03 -29.58
CA VAL A 184 -30.67 29.11 -28.17
C VAL A 184 -30.00 27.81 -27.72
N THR A 185 -30.57 26.63 -28.03
CA THR A 185 -29.96 25.35 -27.67
C THR A 185 -28.61 25.11 -28.35
N GLY A 186 -28.49 25.43 -29.65
CA GLY A 186 -27.23 25.27 -30.38
C GLY A 186 -26.13 26.17 -29.82
N LEU A 187 -26.50 27.38 -29.42
CA LEU A 187 -25.59 28.34 -28.82
C LEU A 187 -25.09 27.89 -27.44
N LEU A 188 -25.98 27.38 -26.59
CA LEU A 188 -25.60 26.81 -25.28
C LEU A 188 -24.66 25.61 -25.44
N ALA A 189 -24.92 24.73 -26.42
CA ALA A 189 -24.06 23.59 -26.71
C ALA A 189 -22.66 24.02 -27.17
N ALA A 190 -22.56 25.06 -28.00
CA ALA A 190 -21.28 25.61 -28.45
C ALA A 190 -20.47 26.20 -27.29
N ILE A 191 -21.12 26.90 -26.34
CA ILE A 191 -20.46 27.39 -25.11
C ILE A 191 -19.94 26.23 -24.28
N ALA A 192 -20.78 25.23 -24.02
CA ALA A 192 -20.40 24.08 -23.21
C ALA A 192 -19.19 23.33 -23.81
N ALA A 193 -19.15 23.20 -25.14
CA ALA A 193 -18.03 22.59 -25.84
C ALA A 193 -16.73 23.42 -25.73
N LEU A 194 -16.81 24.74 -25.94
CA LEU A 194 -15.65 25.64 -25.85
C LEU A 194 -15.11 25.73 -24.41
N ALA A 195 -16.00 25.94 -23.44
CA ALA A 195 -15.63 26.01 -22.02
C ALA A 195 -15.07 24.68 -21.50
N GLY A 196 -15.65 23.54 -21.92
CA GLY A 196 -15.11 22.22 -21.60
C GLY A 196 -13.71 22.02 -22.17
N SER A 197 -13.48 22.42 -23.42
CA SER A 197 -12.16 22.29 -24.07
C SER A 197 -11.10 23.16 -23.41
N THR A 198 -11.43 24.39 -23.00
CA THR A 198 -10.46 25.28 -22.35
C THR A 198 -10.12 24.83 -20.94
N LEU A 199 -11.11 24.36 -20.18
CA LEU A 199 -10.90 23.85 -18.83
C LEU A 199 -10.03 22.59 -18.85
N LEU A 200 -10.27 21.67 -19.80
CA LEU A 200 -9.42 20.50 -20.01
C LEU A 200 -7.96 20.89 -20.33
N PHE A 201 -7.78 21.90 -21.19
CA PHE A 201 -6.44 22.38 -21.52
C PHE A 201 -5.73 23.00 -20.30
N GLN A 202 -6.42 23.86 -19.54
CA GLN A 202 -5.88 24.43 -18.30
C GLN A 202 -5.56 23.36 -17.27
N GLN A 203 -6.42 22.34 -17.14
CA GLN A 203 -6.19 21.21 -16.27
C GLN A 203 -4.91 20.45 -16.66
N ASN A 204 -4.75 20.13 -17.95
CA ASN A 204 -3.56 19.44 -18.44
C ASN A 204 -2.27 20.24 -18.19
N LYS A 205 -2.34 21.57 -18.35
CA LYS A 205 -1.20 22.45 -18.05
C LYS A 205 -0.83 22.40 -16.56
N LEU A 206 -1.82 22.54 -15.67
CA LEU A 206 -1.59 22.47 -14.22
C LEU A 206 -1.06 21.09 -13.79
N LEU A 207 -1.57 20.02 -14.39
CA LEU A 207 -1.07 18.65 -14.16
C LEU A 207 0.40 18.50 -14.58
N ALA A 208 0.79 19.08 -15.71
CA ALA A 208 2.19 19.08 -16.15
C ALA A 208 3.10 19.84 -15.18
N GLU A 209 2.68 21.03 -14.73
CA GLU A 209 3.41 21.81 -13.72
C GLU A 209 3.53 21.05 -12.39
N GLN A 210 2.44 20.41 -11.95
CA GLN A 210 2.42 19.59 -10.75
C GLN A 210 3.36 18.38 -10.87
N SER A 211 3.41 17.72 -12.04
CA SER A 211 4.31 16.58 -12.28
C SER A 211 5.78 16.96 -12.12
N VAL A 212 6.17 18.16 -12.55
CA VAL A 212 7.55 18.65 -12.40
C VAL A 212 7.88 18.94 -10.94
N LEU A 213 6.94 19.55 -10.19
CA LEU A 213 7.12 19.78 -8.75
C LEU A 213 7.25 18.45 -7.97
N ILE A 214 6.44 17.45 -8.31
CA ILE A 214 6.53 16.10 -7.72
C ILE A 214 7.89 15.46 -8.03
N ALA A 215 8.38 15.58 -9.26
CA ALA A 215 9.71 15.08 -9.62
C ALA A 215 10.81 15.74 -8.77
N GLY A 216 10.80 17.08 -8.68
CA GLY A 216 11.78 17.80 -7.85
C GLY A 216 11.66 17.52 -6.35
N GLN A 217 10.45 17.22 -5.85
CA GLN A 217 10.27 16.76 -4.47
C GLN A 217 10.86 15.36 -4.26
N THR A 218 10.69 14.47 -5.24
CA THR A 218 11.25 13.11 -5.20
C THR A 218 12.77 13.16 -5.16
N ASP A 219 13.41 13.96 -6.02
CA ASP A 219 14.87 14.13 -6.04
C ASP A 219 15.41 14.65 -4.69
N ARG A 220 14.69 15.57 -4.03
CA ARG A 220 15.07 16.07 -2.70
C ARG A 220 14.90 15.02 -1.61
N LEU A 221 13.86 14.19 -1.68
CA LEU A 221 13.67 13.08 -0.75
C LEU A 221 14.78 12.04 -0.92
N ASP A 222 15.18 11.73 -2.15
CA ASP A 222 16.28 10.82 -2.43
C ASP A 222 17.61 11.35 -1.89
N MET A 223 17.90 12.65 -2.09
CA MET A 223 19.07 13.29 -1.50
C MET A 223 19.03 13.27 0.03
N GLN A 224 17.86 13.52 0.63
CA GLN A 224 17.69 13.46 2.08
C GLN A 224 17.95 12.03 2.61
N ASN A 225 17.42 11.01 1.93
CA ASN A 225 17.65 9.61 2.28
C ASN A 225 19.14 9.26 2.19
N TYR A 226 19.83 9.68 1.12
CA TYR A 226 21.27 9.46 0.96
C TYR A 226 22.10 10.11 2.08
N LEU A 227 21.77 11.35 2.47
CA LEU A 227 22.45 12.03 3.57
C LEU A 227 22.19 11.35 4.92
N LEU A 228 20.97 10.84 5.14
CA LEU A 228 20.63 10.08 6.35
C LEU A 228 21.39 8.76 6.42
N GLU A 229 21.47 8.00 5.32
CA GLU A 229 22.26 6.77 5.25
C GLU A 229 23.74 7.04 5.55
N THR A 230 24.29 8.13 4.99
CA THR A 230 25.67 8.55 5.25
C THR A 230 25.87 8.90 6.74
N GLN A 231 24.97 9.68 7.34
CA GLN A 231 25.04 10.02 8.77
C GLN A 231 24.97 8.78 9.67
N ILE A 232 24.13 7.81 9.32
CA ILE A 232 23.98 6.56 10.09
C ILE A 232 25.24 5.72 9.99
N SER A 233 25.83 5.60 8.80
CA SER A 233 27.09 4.87 8.60
C SER A 233 28.25 5.50 9.39
N LEU A 234 28.35 6.83 9.43
CA LEU A 234 29.36 7.55 10.21
C LEU A 234 29.16 7.36 11.73
N ALA A 235 27.92 7.45 12.21
CA ALA A 235 27.59 7.20 13.61
C ALA A 235 27.88 5.74 14.02
N GLU A 236 27.65 4.78 13.13
CA GLU A 236 27.99 3.37 13.33
C GLU A 236 29.51 3.17 13.38
N ALA A 237 30.27 3.84 12.52
CA ALA A 237 31.73 3.78 12.53
C ALA A 237 32.33 4.40 13.81
N GLU A 238 31.86 5.58 14.23
CA GLU A 238 32.27 6.23 15.48
C GLU A 238 31.97 5.33 16.69
N ARG A 239 30.79 4.72 16.71
CA ARG A 239 30.44 3.78 17.76
C ARG A 239 31.32 2.53 17.76
N SER A 240 31.53 1.93 16.59
CA SER A 240 32.40 0.75 16.47
C SER A 240 33.81 1.04 16.97
N ALA A 241 34.29 2.28 16.76
CA ALA A 241 35.57 2.74 17.30
C ALA A 241 35.56 2.91 18.84
N LEU A 242 34.42 3.31 19.44
CA LEU A 242 34.30 3.51 20.90
C LEU A 242 34.01 2.21 21.67
N ILE A 243 33.08 1.39 21.19
CA ILE A 243 32.58 0.19 21.88
C ILE A 243 33.36 -1.07 21.49
N GLY A 244 33.81 -1.17 20.23
CA GLY A 244 34.51 -2.34 19.70
C GLY A 244 35.71 -2.78 20.55
N PRO A 245 36.63 -1.87 20.93
CA PRO A 245 37.77 -2.23 21.78
C PRO A 245 37.37 -2.78 23.15
N GLU A 246 36.33 -2.21 23.78
CA GLU A 246 35.85 -2.67 25.08
C GLU A 246 35.17 -4.04 24.99
N LEU A 247 34.40 -4.31 23.92
CA LEU A 247 33.85 -5.63 23.64
C LEU A 247 34.95 -6.69 23.50
N LEU A 248 36.01 -6.38 22.75
CA LEU A 248 37.15 -7.29 22.57
C LEU A 248 37.87 -7.54 23.90
N ALA A 249 38.09 -6.50 24.70
CA ALA A 249 38.73 -6.62 26.00
C ALA A 249 37.86 -7.34 27.05
N ILE A 250 36.53 -7.30 26.92
CA ILE A 250 35.62 -8.16 27.71
C ILE A 250 35.74 -9.61 27.24
N GLY A 251 35.75 -9.85 25.92
CA GLY A 251 35.87 -11.19 25.34
C GLY A 251 37.19 -11.88 25.70
N GLU A 252 38.31 -11.17 25.60
CA GLU A 252 39.63 -11.64 26.01
C GLU A 252 39.63 -12.02 27.50
N LYS A 253 39.13 -11.12 28.36
CA LYS A 253 39.11 -11.36 29.80
C LYS A 253 38.20 -12.54 30.19
N LEU A 254 37.04 -12.65 29.54
CA LEU A 254 36.13 -13.78 29.71
C LEU A 254 36.80 -15.09 29.29
N GLY A 255 37.52 -15.09 28.16
CA GLY A 255 38.29 -16.23 27.69
C GLY A 255 39.41 -16.65 28.65
N GLU A 256 40.12 -15.68 29.23
CA GLU A 256 41.15 -15.93 30.26
C GLU A 256 40.54 -16.59 31.51
N GLU A 257 39.48 -16.01 32.07
CA GLU A 257 38.87 -16.48 33.32
C GLU A 257 38.24 -17.87 33.15
N THR A 258 37.50 -18.10 32.05
CA THR A 258 36.92 -19.42 31.77
C THR A 258 37.99 -20.48 31.46
N SER A 259 39.08 -20.11 30.79
CA SER A 259 40.21 -21.02 30.58
C SER A 259 40.91 -21.38 31.89
N ALA A 260 41.05 -20.43 32.82
CA ALA A 260 41.59 -20.68 34.14
C ALA A 260 40.70 -21.65 34.94
N LEU A 261 39.38 -21.46 34.91
CA LEU A 261 38.40 -22.36 35.54
C LEU A 261 38.44 -23.77 34.95
N ARG A 262 38.59 -23.88 33.61
CA ARG A 262 38.76 -25.18 32.93
C ARG A 262 39.99 -25.93 33.44
N ASN A 263 41.11 -25.24 33.59
CA ASN A 263 42.37 -25.85 34.04
C ASN A 263 42.33 -26.29 35.51
N GLN A 264 41.42 -25.73 36.31
CA GLN A 264 41.21 -26.09 37.73
C GLN A 264 40.28 -27.29 37.95
N GLY A 265 39.82 -27.96 36.89
CA GLY A 265 39.13 -29.24 36.98
C GLY A 265 37.68 -29.27 36.46
N ASN A 266 37.14 -28.14 35.99
CA ASN A 266 35.81 -28.11 35.38
C ASN A 266 35.87 -28.60 33.91
N ARG A 267 35.58 -29.88 33.69
CA ARG A 267 35.62 -30.55 32.37
C ARG A 267 34.32 -30.45 31.58
N THR A 268 33.23 -29.96 32.18
CA THR A 268 31.92 -29.89 31.52
C THR A 268 31.78 -28.71 30.58
N GLY A 269 32.64 -27.69 30.70
CA GLY A 269 32.59 -26.49 29.86
C GLY A 269 31.33 -25.63 30.09
N ALA A 270 30.64 -25.86 31.22
CA ALA A 270 29.53 -25.05 31.70
C ALA A 270 29.99 -24.31 32.96
N TYR A 271 29.82 -23.00 32.96
CA TYR A 271 30.25 -22.09 34.02
C TYR A 271 29.07 -21.23 34.46
N VAL A 272 29.15 -20.71 35.68
CA VAL A 272 28.14 -19.80 36.23
C VAL A 272 28.74 -18.41 36.42
N LEU A 273 27.91 -17.38 36.35
CA LEU A 273 28.38 -15.99 36.44
C LEU A 273 29.09 -15.68 37.77
N GLU A 274 28.79 -16.38 38.86
CA GLU A 274 29.44 -16.20 40.17
C GLU A 274 30.92 -16.57 40.18
N GLU A 275 31.39 -17.39 39.23
CA GLU A 275 32.79 -17.78 39.10
C GLU A 275 33.65 -16.69 38.42
N LEU A 276 33.00 -15.70 37.79
CA LEU A 276 33.68 -14.60 37.11
C LEU A 276 34.03 -13.46 38.08
N SER A 277 35.07 -12.71 37.72
CA SER A 277 35.51 -11.57 38.53
C SER A 277 34.45 -10.46 38.58
N PRO A 278 34.29 -9.78 39.74
CA PRO A 278 33.38 -8.65 39.84
C PRO A 278 33.69 -7.52 38.84
N GLY A 279 34.98 -7.34 38.51
CA GLY A 279 35.42 -6.35 37.52
C GLY A 279 34.92 -6.67 36.11
N LEU A 280 35.04 -7.92 35.66
CA LEU A 280 34.53 -8.34 34.35
C LEU A 280 33.01 -8.17 34.26
N LEU A 281 32.29 -8.64 35.28
CA LEU A 281 30.83 -8.48 35.36
C LEU A 281 30.41 -7.00 35.38
N GLY A 282 31.14 -6.14 36.10
CA GLY A 282 30.91 -4.70 36.13
C GLY A 282 31.10 -4.03 34.77
N ARG A 283 32.14 -4.44 34.01
CA ARG A 283 32.38 -3.97 32.63
C ARG A 283 31.26 -4.41 31.68
N MET A 284 30.81 -5.66 31.78
CA MET A 284 29.66 -6.15 30.99
C MET A 284 28.40 -5.34 31.26
N VAL A 285 28.05 -5.11 32.54
CA VAL A 285 26.90 -4.29 32.94
C VAL A 285 27.05 -2.86 32.40
N ALA A 286 28.19 -2.22 32.62
CA ALA A 286 28.46 -0.87 32.14
C ALA A 286 28.31 -0.77 30.61
N LEU A 287 28.81 -1.77 29.88
CA LEU A 287 28.70 -1.79 28.43
C LEU A 287 27.26 -1.95 27.96
N THR A 288 26.48 -2.85 28.57
CA THR A 288 25.06 -3.04 28.20
C THR A 288 24.26 -1.75 28.39
N ASN A 289 24.59 -0.96 29.42
CA ASN A 289 23.97 0.34 29.68
C ASN A 289 24.49 1.46 28.76
N LEU A 290 25.75 1.39 28.30
CA LEU A 290 26.32 2.33 27.34
C LEU A 290 25.81 2.10 25.92
N ALA A 291 25.56 0.83 25.56
CA ALA A 291 25.05 0.44 24.26
C ALA A 291 23.64 1.00 24.04
N ARG A 292 23.49 1.90 23.06
CA ARG A 292 22.18 2.48 22.70
C ARG A 292 21.54 1.68 21.57
N PRO A 293 20.21 1.55 21.49
CA PRO A 293 19.56 0.99 20.31
C PRO A 293 19.66 1.92 19.10
N TYR A 294 19.82 1.37 17.91
CA TYR A 294 20.00 2.13 16.67
C TYR A 294 19.52 1.35 15.45
N ARG A 295 19.16 2.07 14.39
CA ARG A 295 18.95 1.49 13.06
C ARG A 295 20.26 1.60 12.30
N TYR A 296 20.70 0.52 11.68
CA TYR A 296 21.84 0.51 10.77
C TYR A 296 21.42 -0.01 9.39
N LEU A 297 22.31 0.16 8.42
CA LEU A 297 22.10 -0.29 7.05
C LEU A 297 21.96 -1.81 7.05
N GLN A 298 20.79 -2.30 6.63
CA GLN A 298 20.56 -3.72 6.46
C GLN A 298 21.67 -4.26 5.52
N PRO A 299 22.53 -5.17 6.01
CA PRO A 299 23.60 -5.70 5.18
C PRO A 299 22.99 -6.30 3.93
N GLY A 300 23.47 -5.88 2.76
CA GLY A 300 22.96 -6.31 1.46
C GLY A 300 22.97 -7.84 1.29
N GLU A 301 21.83 -8.44 1.64
CA GLU A 301 21.22 -9.66 1.11
C GLU A 301 21.82 -11.02 1.46
N VAL A 302 23.00 -11.13 2.06
CA VAL A 302 23.50 -12.44 2.50
C VAL A 302 24.27 -12.34 3.80
N ASP A 303 23.80 -13.05 4.82
CA ASP A 303 24.58 -13.31 6.03
C ASP A 303 25.83 -14.12 5.63
N PRO A 304 27.06 -13.60 5.83
CA PRO A 304 28.28 -14.34 5.54
C PRO A 304 28.42 -15.65 6.32
N ARG A 305 27.67 -15.80 7.42
CA ARG A 305 27.62 -17.02 8.24
C ARG A 305 26.65 -18.06 7.68
N ASP A 306 25.73 -17.66 6.82
CA ASP A 306 24.88 -18.57 6.07
C ASP A 306 25.63 -19.04 4.82
N SER A 307 26.37 -20.15 4.98
CA SER A 307 27.15 -20.76 3.91
C SER A 307 26.31 -21.09 2.68
N GLU A 308 25.01 -21.37 2.85
CA GLU A 308 24.12 -21.70 1.74
C GLU A 308 23.69 -20.44 0.99
N ALA A 309 23.33 -19.36 1.69
CA ALA A 309 23.04 -18.08 1.06
C ALA A 309 24.27 -17.47 0.38
N VAL A 310 25.45 -17.60 0.98
CA VAL A 310 26.74 -17.22 0.36
C VAL A 310 26.99 -18.02 -0.91
N LEU A 311 26.81 -19.34 -0.85
CA LEU A 311 26.97 -20.22 -2.00
C LEU A 311 25.96 -19.89 -3.10
N ARG A 312 24.69 -19.64 -2.76
CA ARG A 312 23.63 -19.28 -3.70
C ARG A 312 23.92 -17.95 -4.39
N LYS A 313 24.35 -16.92 -3.64
CA LYS A 313 24.81 -15.64 -4.19
C LYS A 313 26.05 -15.80 -5.06
N ALA A 314 26.95 -16.73 -4.71
CA ALA A 314 28.12 -17.05 -5.52
C ALA A 314 27.72 -17.78 -6.83
N MET A 315 26.79 -18.73 -6.76
CA MET A 315 26.26 -19.47 -7.91
C MET A 315 25.51 -18.57 -8.89
N GLN A 316 24.80 -17.56 -8.40
CA GLN A 316 24.15 -16.54 -9.23
C GLN A 316 25.12 -15.73 -10.10
N LYS A 317 26.43 -15.69 -9.77
CA LYS A 317 27.43 -15.04 -10.62
C LYS A 317 27.83 -15.88 -11.85
N ARG A 318 27.53 -17.17 -11.86
CA ARG A 318 27.89 -18.13 -12.92
C ARG A 318 26.71 -19.08 -13.21
N PRO A 319 25.51 -18.56 -13.55
CA PRO A 319 24.31 -19.39 -13.77
C PRO A 319 24.53 -20.49 -14.82
N GLU A 320 25.42 -20.24 -15.79
CA GLU A 320 25.79 -21.17 -16.86
C GLU A 320 26.54 -22.43 -16.40
N ILE A 321 27.19 -22.43 -15.23
CA ILE A 321 27.90 -23.61 -14.70
C ILE A 321 26.92 -24.58 -14.01
N PHE A 322 25.88 -24.05 -13.37
CA PHE A 322 24.99 -24.82 -12.50
C PHE A 322 23.67 -25.21 -13.16
N GLY A 323 23.49 -24.94 -14.47
CA GLY A 323 22.25 -25.24 -15.19
C GLY A 323 21.02 -24.52 -14.61
N LEU A 324 21.25 -23.46 -13.83
CA LEU A 324 20.20 -22.64 -13.26
C LEU A 324 19.68 -21.73 -14.38
N GLN A 325 18.44 -21.94 -14.80
CA GLN A 325 17.74 -20.95 -15.62
C GLN A 325 17.85 -19.60 -14.88
N PRO A 326 18.26 -18.51 -15.55
CA PRO A 326 18.27 -17.20 -14.91
C PRO A 326 16.83 -16.90 -14.53
N ASP A 327 16.51 -17.05 -13.25
CA ASP A 327 15.22 -16.68 -12.72
C ASP A 327 15.05 -15.19 -12.99
N ALA A 328 14.23 -14.84 -13.98
CA ALA A 328 13.82 -13.47 -14.25
C ALA A 328 13.16 -12.82 -13.01
N ARG A 329 12.77 -13.64 -12.01
CA ARG A 329 12.29 -13.21 -10.69
C ARG A 329 13.41 -12.86 -9.71
N ALA A 330 14.56 -13.53 -9.76
CA ALA A 330 15.72 -13.18 -8.92
C ALA A 330 16.34 -11.83 -9.32
N GLN A 331 16.17 -11.40 -10.58
CA GLN A 331 16.59 -10.07 -11.04
C GLN A 331 15.58 -8.96 -10.71
N GLN A 332 14.34 -9.29 -10.33
CA GLN A 332 13.33 -8.29 -9.94
C GLN A 332 13.24 -8.03 -8.43
N GLU A 333 13.79 -8.90 -7.58
CA GLU A 333 13.81 -8.68 -6.12
C GLU A 333 15.10 -8.04 -5.59
N GLN A 334 16.17 -7.94 -6.39
CA GLN A 334 17.46 -7.37 -5.96
C GLN A 334 17.79 -6.04 -6.64
N LYS A 335 16.86 -5.08 -6.62
CA LYS A 335 17.30 -3.69 -6.46
C LYS A 335 17.61 -3.51 -4.99
N GLY A 336 18.85 -3.82 -4.62
CA GLY A 336 19.41 -3.60 -3.30
C GLY A 336 19.20 -2.16 -2.85
N GLN A 337 18.09 -1.91 -2.17
CA GLN A 337 18.01 -0.80 -1.25
C GLN A 337 18.83 -1.25 -0.06
N ILE A 338 19.98 -0.62 0.14
CA ILE A 338 20.67 -0.61 1.42
C ILE A 338 19.75 0.17 2.37
N GLY A 339 18.63 -0.45 2.73
CA GLY A 339 17.62 0.16 3.58
C GLY A 339 18.09 0.07 5.02
N LEU A 340 17.64 0.99 5.85
CA LEU A 340 17.77 0.82 7.29
C LEU A 340 16.97 -0.39 7.73
N ILE A 341 17.49 -1.13 8.71
CA ILE A 341 16.67 -2.11 9.42
C ILE A 341 15.38 -1.44 9.92
N PRO A 342 14.22 -2.12 9.84
CA PRO A 342 12.93 -1.50 10.11
C PRO A 342 12.77 -1.07 11.58
N GLU A 343 13.48 -1.73 12.48
CA GLU A 343 13.39 -1.55 13.93
C GLU A 343 14.78 -1.26 14.51
N PRO A 344 14.90 -0.38 15.52
CA PRO A 344 16.17 -0.16 16.17
C PRO A 344 16.60 -1.41 16.93
N VAL A 345 17.88 -1.76 16.87
CA VAL A 345 18.46 -2.89 17.61
C VAL A 345 19.81 -2.50 18.23
N SER A 346 20.33 -3.32 19.15
CA SER A 346 21.66 -3.21 19.71
C SER A 346 22.39 -4.55 19.55
N PRO A 347 23.23 -4.68 18.51
CA PRO A 347 24.07 -5.85 18.31
C PRO A 347 25.06 -6.06 19.45
N GLU A 348 25.49 -5.02 20.15
CA GLU A 348 26.49 -5.12 21.24
C GLU A 348 25.91 -5.83 22.46
N ARG A 349 24.66 -5.53 22.82
CA ARG A 349 23.93 -6.24 23.88
C ARG A 349 23.79 -7.73 23.53
N GLY A 350 23.44 -8.04 22.28
CA GLY A 350 23.40 -9.42 21.80
C GLY A 350 24.78 -10.08 21.70
N GLN A 351 25.84 -9.32 21.41
CA GLN A 351 27.21 -9.83 21.37
C GLN A 351 27.70 -10.21 22.77
N ILE A 352 27.38 -9.45 23.82
CA ILE A 352 27.65 -9.86 25.22
C ILE A 352 27.00 -11.21 25.50
N LEU A 353 25.71 -11.37 25.17
CA LEU A 353 24.99 -12.62 25.38
C LEU A 353 25.60 -13.79 24.57
N THR A 354 26.03 -13.51 23.34
CA THR A 354 26.71 -14.47 22.47
C THR A 354 28.07 -14.88 23.04
N MET A 355 28.82 -13.94 23.62
CA MET A 355 30.11 -14.24 24.27
C MET A 355 29.93 -15.11 25.51
N LEU A 356 28.93 -14.82 26.36
CA LEU A 356 28.58 -15.68 27.49
C LEU A 356 28.25 -17.10 27.02
N LEU A 357 27.41 -17.21 25.99
CA LEU A 357 27.05 -18.50 25.39
C LEU A 357 28.29 -19.24 24.86
N GLY A 358 29.17 -18.56 24.13
CA GLY A 358 30.41 -19.13 23.60
C GLY A 358 31.39 -19.56 24.71
N ALA A 359 31.37 -18.86 25.84
CA ALA A 359 32.16 -19.17 27.01
C ALA A 359 31.57 -20.31 27.85
N GLY A 360 30.38 -20.84 27.52
CA GLY A 360 29.72 -21.91 28.26
C GLY A 360 28.86 -21.43 29.43
N ILE A 361 28.66 -20.11 29.56
CA ILE A 361 27.75 -19.52 30.54
C ILE A 361 26.36 -19.49 29.92
N ARG A 362 25.38 -19.97 30.68
CA ARG A 362 24.01 -20.20 30.17
C ARG A 362 22.96 -19.37 30.92
N ASP A 363 23.37 -18.52 31.83
CA ASP A 363 22.51 -17.68 32.66
C ASP A 363 22.90 -16.20 32.52
N THR A 364 21.94 -15.29 32.79
CA THR A 364 22.16 -13.84 32.84
C THR A 364 21.75 -13.22 34.16
N GLU A 365 21.21 -14.01 35.07
CA GLU A 365 20.54 -13.63 36.30
C GLU A 365 21.41 -12.69 37.15
N LEU A 366 22.68 -13.02 37.37
CA LEU A 366 23.59 -12.18 38.16
C LEU A 366 23.90 -10.84 37.47
N LEU A 367 23.98 -10.81 36.13
CA LEU A 367 24.16 -9.58 35.37
C LEU A 367 22.90 -8.71 35.46
N SER A 368 21.72 -9.30 35.29
CA SER A 368 20.43 -8.62 35.42
C SER A 368 20.25 -8.05 36.83
N PHE A 369 20.62 -8.81 37.87
CA PHE A 369 20.62 -8.31 39.25
C PHE A 369 21.51 -7.08 39.45
N ARG A 370 22.66 -7.04 38.78
CA ARG A 370 23.59 -5.90 38.81
C ARG A 370 23.16 -4.74 37.90
N GLY A 371 22.00 -4.84 37.23
CA GLY A 371 21.44 -3.79 36.39
C GLY A 371 21.90 -3.85 34.93
N ALA A 372 22.23 -5.02 34.40
CA ALA A 372 22.44 -5.19 32.96
C ALA A 372 21.11 -5.03 32.20
N ASP A 373 21.16 -4.30 31.09
CA ASP A 373 20.03 -4.07 30.19
C ASP A 373 20.28 -4.74 28.82
N PHE A 374 19.49 -5.76 28.50
CA PHE A 374 19.53 -6.46 27.22
C PHE A 374 18.36 -6.09 26.29
N SER A 375 17.69 -4.96 26.56
CA SER A 375 16.65 -4.44 25.67
C SER A 375 17.23 -4.18 24.27
N PHE A 376 16.44 -4.36 23.23
CA PHE A 376 16.87 -4.22 21.83
C PHE A 376 17.99 -5.19 21.40
N ALA A 377 18.39 -6.17 22.21
CA ALA A 377 19.46 -7.09 21.85
C ALA A 377 19.15 -7.81 20.52
N GLU A 378 20.13 -7.82 19.62
CA GLU A 378 20.09 -8.59 18.38
C GLU A 378 21.04 -9.78 18.46
N PHE A 379 20.52 -10.99 18.28
CA PHE A 379 21.34 -12.19 18.22
C PHE A 379 21.71 -12.51 16.77
N ARG A 380 23.01 -12.55 16.47
CA ARG A 380 23.53 -12.94 15.16
C ARG A 380 23.83 -14.43 15.08
N MET A 381 22.85 -15.25 15.46
CA MET A 381 22.95 -16.71 15.42
C MET A 381 21.63 -17.33 15.00
N ARG A 382 21.69 -18.53 14.40
CA ARG A 382 20.49 -19.26 13.93
C ARG A 382 19.73 -19.91 15.08
N THR A 383 20.46 -20.44 16.05
CA THR A 383 19.91 -21.29 17.11
C THR A 383 20.38 -20.82 18.48
N LEU A 384 19.43 -20.61 19.39
CA LEU A 384 19.66 -20.40 20.80
C LEU A 384 19.00 -21.53 21.59
N GLY A 385 19.69 -22.07 22.58
CA GLY A 385 19.04 -23.01 23.46
C GLY A 385 19.77 -23.29 24.75
N GLN A 386 19.02 -23.88 25.68
CA GLN A 386 19.48 -24.26 27.01
C GLN A 386 20.05 -23.08 27.82
N THR A 387 19.48 -21.89 27.62
CA THR A 387 19.84 -20.67 28.33
C THR A 387 18.71 -20.16 29.21
N SER A 388 19.09 -19.48 30.28
CA SER A 388 18.21 -18.80 31.21
C SER A 388 18.39 -17.29 31.06
N TYR A 389 17.29 -16.61 30.80
CA TYR A 389 17.13 -15.16 30.80
C TYR A 389 16.12 -14.75 31.88
N ARG A 390 16.11 -15.46 33.00
CA ARG A 390 15.21 -15.10 34.11
C ARG A 390 15.59 -13.73 34.67
N HIS A 391 14.58 -12.96 35.05
CA HIS A 391 14.73 -11.59 35.56
C HIS A 391 15.38 -10.60 34.55
N ALA A 392 15.61 -10.99 33.30
CA ALA A 392 16.33 -10.18 32.34
C ALA A 392 15.46 -9.04 31.77
N GLN A 393 16.07 -7.87 31.58
CA GLN A 393 15.48 -6.78 30.81
C GLN A 393 15.75 -7.02 29.33
N MET A 394 14.73 -7.42 28.57
CA MET A 394 14.83 -7.80 27.15
C MET A 394 13.72 -7.15 26.31
N GLY A 395 13.27 -5.96 26.73
CA GLY A 395 12.26 -5.22 25.98
C GLY A 395 12.76 -4.92 24.56
N PHE A 396 11.91 -5.05 23.54
CA PHE A 396 12.29 -4.87 22.14
C PHE A 396 13.42 -5.79 21.63
N ALA A 397 13.84 -6.83 22.38
CA ALA A 397 14.86 -7.77 21.91
C ALA A 397 14.37 -8.55 20.68
N ARG A 398 15.28 -8.87 19.77
CA ARG A 398 14.96 -9.51 18.49
C ARG A 398 15.40 -10.97 18.48
N PHE A 399 14.40 -11.86 18.43
CA PHE A 399 14.51 -13.30 18.24
C PHE A 399 13.87 -13.78 16.93
N ALA A 400 13.50 -12.86 16.04
CA ALA A 400 12.83 -13.16 14.79
C ALA A 400 13.64 -14.15 13.94
N GLU A 401 12.95 -15.11 13.32
CA GLU A 401 13.51 -16.15 12.45
C GLU A 401 14.53 -17.10 13.11
N MET A 402 14.65 -17.07 14.44
CA MET A 402 15.57 -17.95 15.18
C MET A 402 14.93 -19.28 15.56
N VAL A 403 15.78 -20.28 15.85
CA VAL A 403 15.39 -21.53 16.50
C VAL A 403 15.70 -21.42 18.00
N LEU A 404 14.67 -21.40 18.85
CA LEU A 404 14.77 -21.31 20.30
C LEU A 404 14.42 -22.66 20.94
N VAL A 405 15.33 -23.23 21.74
CA VAL A 405 15.14 -24.56 22.33
C VAL A 405 15.43 -24.55 23.83
N GLU A 406 14.48 -25.00 24.66
CA GLU A 406 14.71 -25.20 26.11
C GLU A 406 15.18 -23.94 26.84
N MET A 407 14.69 -22.77 26.41
CA MET A 407 15.01 -21.48 27.03
C MET A 407 14.10 -21.14 28.20
N LYS A 408 14.57 -20.32 29.15
CA LYS A 408 13.78 -19.88 30.32
C LYS A 408 13.75 -18.36 30.42
N PHE A 409 12.57 -17.75 30.52
CA PHE A 409 12.38 -16.29 30.61
C PHE A 409 11.60 -15.85 31.85
N GLY A 410 11.48 -16.70 32.87
CA GLY A 410 10.65 -16.38 34.03
C GLY A 410 11.02 -15.05 34.69
N ASP A 411 10.01 -14.22 34.98
CA ASP A 411 10.14 -12.85 35.52
C ASP A 411 10.96 -11.89 34.63
N ALA A 412 11.16 -12.22 33.35
CA ALA A 412 11.80 -11.32 32.39
C ALA A 412 10.83 -10.24 31.88
N VAL A 413 11.40 -9.14 31.38
CA VAL A 413 10.66 -8.10 30.65
C VAL A 413 10.88 -8.32 29.17
N LEU A 414 9.86 -8.80 28.47
CA LEU A 414 9.85 -9.07 27.01
C LEU A 414 8.91 -8.13 26.25
N ASP A 415 8.59 -6.98 26.84
CA ASP A 415 7.69 -6.00 26.23
C ASP A 415 8.20 -5.60 24.85
N HIS A 416 7.33 -5.68 23.84
CA HIS A 416 7.66 -5.44 22.43
C HIS A 416 8.78 -6.29 21.83
N ALA A 417 9.22 -7.36 22.51
CA ALA A 417 10.17 -8.31 21.92
C ALA A 417 9.58 -8.96 20.66
N ASN A 418 10.44 -9.24 19.70
CA ASN A 418 10.07 -9.76 18.39
C ASN A 418 10.52 -11.21 18.24
N PHE A 419 9.58 -12.14 18.22
CA PHE A 419 9.77 -13.56 17.94
C PHE A 419 9.19 -13.98 16.58
N GLU A 420 8.82 -13.05 15.70
CA GLU A 420 8.16 -13.37 14.42
C GLU A 420 8.93 -14.42 13.63
N ARG A 421 8.20 -15.39 13.07
CA ARG A 421 8.77 -16.48 12.25
C ARG A 421 9.81 -17.36 12.96
N ALA A 422 9.92 -17.27 14.29
CA ALA A 422 10.79 -18.14 15.08
C ALA A 422 10.20 -19.56 15.23
N LEU A 423 11.09 -20.54 15.42
CA LEU A 423 10.75 -21.89 15.85
C LEU A 423 11.05 -22.02 17.35
N ILE A 424 10.02 -22.14 18.17
CA ILE A 424 10.12 -22.17 19.64
C ILE A 424 9.76 -23.57 20.13
N SER A 425 10.71 -24.26 20.76
CA SER A 425 10.52 -25.63 21.23
C SER A 425 10.92 -25.78 22.69
N LYS A 426 10.00 -26.29 23.53
CA LYS A 426 10.25 -26.55 24.95
C LYS A 426 10.71 -25.33 25.76
N CYS A 427 10.38 -24.13 25.32
CA CYS A 427 10.72 -22.89 26.03
C CYS A 427 9.71 -22.60 27.15
N ASP A 428 10.19 -21.94 28.20
CA ASP A 428 9.43 -21.59 29.39
C ASP A 428 9.43 -20.07 29.61
N PHE A 429 8.34 -19.43 29.22
CA PHE A 429 8.05 -18.01 29.45
C PHE A 429 7.28 -17.77 30.76
N SER A 430 7.03 -18.83 31.54
CA SER A 430 6.14 -18.75 32.68
C SER A 430 6.68 -17.87 33.81
N GLY A 431 5.78 -17.20 34.52
CA GLY A 431 6.12 -16.50 35.76
C GLY A 431 6.76 -17.43 36.79
N ILE A 432 7.63 -16.87 37.63
CA ILE A 432 8.35 -17.59 38.68
C ILE A 432 7.55 -17.52 39.98
N ARG A 433 7.46 -18.64 40.71
CA ARG A 433 6.86 -18.62 42.04
C ARG A 433 7.83 -18.02 43.06
N PRO A 434 7.35 -17.29 44.07
CA PRO A 434 8.16 -16.75 45.17
C PRO A 434 9.22 -17.71 45.72
N GLU A 435 8.87 -18.98 45.93
CA GLU A 435 9.74 -20.02 46.48
C GLU A 435 10.85 -20.49 45.51
N ASP A 436 10.67 -20.28 44.21
CA ASP A 436 11.63 -20.68 43.17
C ASP A 436 12.65 -19.56 42.86
N ILE A 437 12.50 -18.37 43.48
CA ILE A 437 13.42 -17.25 43.35
C ILE A 437 14.68 -17.52 44.17
N LYS A 438 15.83 -17.41 43.51
CA LYS A 438 17.13 -17.62 44.14
C LYS A 438 17.78 -16.29 44.51
N PRO A 439 18.60 -16.26 45.58
CA PRO A 439 19.52 -15.14 45.81
C PRO A 439 20.36 -14.86 44.55
N PRO A 440 20.72 -13.59 44.26
CA PRO A 440 20.54 -12.40 45.10
C PRO A 440 19.17 -11.69 44.94
N PHE A 441 18.25 -12.23 44.12
CA PHE A 441 16.91 -11.68 43.99
C PHE A 441 16.10 -11.91 45.27
N VAL A 442 15.30 -10.91 45.65
CA VAL A 442 14.44 -10.97 46.83
C VAL A 442 13.02 -11.23 46.39
N SER A 443 12.44 -12.31 46.91
CA SER A 443 11.03 -12.63 46.69
C SER A 443 10.12 -11.60 47.38
N SER A 444 9.05 -11.20 46.71
CA SER A 444 7.98 -10.41 47.31
C SER A 444 6.91 -11.37 47.85
N PRO A 445 6.77 -11.54 49.17
CA PRO A 445 5.89 -12.56 49.74
C PRO A 445 4.40 -12.32 49.46
N ASP A 446 4.02 -11.10 49.06
CA ASP A 446 2.64 -10.74 48.74
C ASP A 446 2.20 -11.16 47.32
N LEU A 447 3.14 -11.53 46.45
CA LEU A 447 2.86 -11.94 45.08
C LEU A 447 2.74 -13.46 44.99
N ALA A 448 1.70 -13.98 44.33
CA ALA A 448 1.62 -15.42 44.04
C ALA A 448 2.63 -15.86 42.97
N TYR A 449 2.94 -14.96 42.03
CA TYR A 449 3.89 -15.17 40.95
C TYR A 449 4.58 -13.84 40.61
N HIS A 450 5.87 -13.92 40.35
CA HIS A 450 6.67 -12.91 39.66
C HIS A 450 6.53 -13.13 38.16
N ARG A 451 5.69 -12.32 37.52
CA ARG A 451 5.20 -12.58 36.15
C ARG A 451 6.16 -12.05 35.11
N THR A 452 6.41 -12.84 34.07
CA THR A 452 7.06 -12.35 32.85
C THR A 452 6.15 -11.34 32.14
N SER A 453 6.69 -10.15 31.84
CA SER A 453 5.97 -9.10 31.12
C SER A 453 6.12 -9.28 29.62
N MET A 454 5.01 -9.22 28.89
CA MET A 454 4.96 -9.48 27.45
C MET A 454 4.04 -8.51 26.71
N THR A 455 3.99 -7.25 27.14
CA THR A 455 3.11 -6.25 26.50
C THR A 455 3.57 -5.99 25.08
N GLY A 456 2.68 -6.15 24.09
CA GLY A 456 2.99 -5.91 22.68
C GLY A 456 4.03 -6.86 22.07
N THR A 457 4.36 -7.97 22.74
CA THR A 457 5.30 -8.97 22.21
C THR A 457 4.70 -9.66 20.98
N ARG A 458 5.52 -9.89 19.96
CA ARG A 458 5.09 -10.49 18.69
C ARG A 458 5.62 -11.90 18.51
N PHE A 459 4.70 -12.84 18.27
CA PHE A 459 4.89 -14.24 17.89
C PHE A 459 4.22 -14.54 16.54
N GLY A 460 4.04 -13.52 15.69
CA GLY A 460 3.42 -13.68 14.37
C GLY A 460 4.15 -14.72 13.53
N GLN A 461 3.41 -15.61 12.87
CA GLN A 461 3.95 -16.66 11.99
C GLN A 461 4.96 -17.61 12.67
N THR A 462 4.91 -17.75 13.99
CA THR A 462 5.80 -18.67 14.73
C THR A 462 5.31 -20.11 14.70
N ILE A 463 6.23 -21.05 14.93
CA ILE A 463 5.89 -22.42 15.29
C ILE A 463 6.30 -22.64 16.74
N ILE A 464 5.34 -22.87 17.62
CA ILE A 464 5.54 -23.04 19.06
C ILE A 464 5.11 -24.45 19.47
N VAL A 465 6.06 -25.21 19.99
CA VAL A 465 5.89 -26.63 20.33
C VAL A 465 6.32 -26.88 21.77
N ASN A 466 5.44 -27.47 22.58
CA ASN A 466 5.72 -27.85 23.97
C ASN A 466 6.17 -26.66 24.86
N ALA A 467 5.64 -25.45 24.63
CA ALA A 467 6.05 -24.25 25.35
C ALA A 467 5.09 -23.87 26.48
N ARG A 468 5.58 -23.10 27.45
CA ARG A 468 4.77 -22.61 28.58
C ARG A 468 4.79 -21.10 28.65
N PHE A 469 3.60 -20.51 28.83
CA PHE A 469 3.32 -19.10 29.05
C PHE A 469 2.44 -18.96 30.30
N GLU A 470 2.71 -19.74 31.33
CA GLU A 470 1.86 -19.77 32.53
C GLU A 470 2.10 -18.54 33.39
N HIS A 471 1.04 -17.95 33.92
CA HIS A 471 1.12 -16.80 34.82
C HIS A 471 1.89 -15.60 34.25
N ILE A 472 1.92 -15.42 32.92
CA ILE A 472 2.49 -14.22 32.30
C ILE A 472 1.57 -13.00 32.49
N SER A 473 2.13 -11.82 32.27
CA SER A 473 1.39 -10.56 32.12
C SER A 473 1.50 -10.08 30.67
N GLY A 474 0.58 -10.53 29.83
CA GLY A 474 0.46 -10.13 28.43
C GLY A 474 -0.68 -9.13 28.22
N LEU A 475 -0.40 -8.14 27.38
CA LEU A 475 -1.38 -7.18 26.88
C LEU A 475 -1.10 -6.96 25.40
N VAL A 476 -2.08 -7.24 24.54
CA VAL A 476 -1.93 -7.15 23.07
C VAL A 476 -0.73 -7.99 22.58
N VAL A 477 -0.65 -9.24 23.03
CA VAL A 477 0.35 -10.19 22.52
C VAL A 477 -0.12 -10.70 21.16
N ASP A 478 0.75 -10.70 20.16
CA ASP A 478 0.38 -11.12 18.81
C ASP A 478 0.85 -12.55 18.50
N PHE A 479 -0.08 -13.48 18.35
CA PHE A 479 0.13 -14.86 17.89
C PHE A 479 -0.45 -15.08 16.48
N GLY A 480 -0.70 -14.03 15.70
CA GLY A 480 -1.33 -14.11 14.38
C GLY A 480 -0.57 -15.04 13.42
N GLN A 481 -1.29 -15.91 12.72
CA GLN A 481 -0.74 -16.93 11.82
C GLN A 481 0.28 -17.89 12.47
N ALA A 482 0.37 -17.94 13.80
CA ALA A 482 1.23 -18.89 14.48
C ALA A 482 0.64 -20.30 14.48
N ALA A 483 1.49 -21.31 14.72
CA ALA A 483 1.09 -22.67 15.01
C ALA A 483 1.49 -23.04 16.43
N LEU A 484 0.51 -23.27 17.30
CA LEU A 484 0.70 -23.62 18.70
C LEU A 484 0.34 -25.09 18.93
N TYR A 485 1.32 -25.89 19.36
CA TYR A 485 1.14 -27.30 19.69
C TYR A 485 1.60 -27.59 21.11
N ASN A 486 0.71 -28.16 21.92
CA ASN A 486 0.96 -28.52 23.32
C ASN A 486 1.50 -27.33 24.13
N THR A 487 0.78 -26.20 24.08
CA THR A 487 1.18 -24.92 24.68
C THR A 487 0.25 -24.55 25.84
N SER A 488 0.83 -24.13 26.97
CA SER A 488 0.06 -23.76 28.17
C SER A 488 0.06 -22.25 28.41
N PHE A 489 -1.12 -21.65 28.54
CA PHE A 489 -1.36 -20.27 28.95
C PHE A 489 -2.06 -20.20 30.33
N ARG A 490 -1.85 -21.21 31.19
CA ARG A 490 -2.56 -21.31 32.46
C ARG A 490 -2.33 -20.07 33.33
N GLY A 491 -3.40 -19.43 33.80
CA GLY A 491 -3.32 -18.23 34.66
C GLY A 491 -2.69 -17.00 34.00
N ALA A 492 -2.48 -17.03 32.67
CA ALA A 492 -1.92 -15.92 31.91
C ALA A 492 -2.91 -14.77 31.81
N TYR A 493 -2.40 -13.55 31.79
CA TYR A 493 -3.17 -12.41 31.30
C TYR A 493 -2.87 -12.23 29.81
N LEU A 494 -3.91 -12.30 28.96
CA LEU A 494 -3.83 -12.19 27.51
C LEU A 494 -4.84 -11.18 26.98
N ASP A 495 -5.14 -10.15 27.76
CA ASP A 495 -6.14 -9.14 27.40
C ASP A 495 -5.72 -8.45 26.08
N GLY A 496 -6.65 -8.34 25.13
CA GLY A 496 -6.44 -7.75 23.81
C GLY A 496 -5.50 -8.54 22.88
N SER A 497 -5.11 -9.76 23.23
CA SER A 497 -4.16 -10.56 22.43
C SER A 497 -4.79 -11.06 21.13
N ILE A 498 -3.96 -11.24 20.10
CA ILE A 498 -4.35 -11.53 18.72
C ILE A 498 -3.98 -12.97 18.39
N PHE A 499 -4.96 -13.78 18.00
CA PHE A 499 -4.82 -15.17 17.55
C PHE A 499 -5.44 -15.36 16.16
N ARG A 500 -5.32 -14.34 15.30
CA ARG A 500 -5.89 -14.34 13.96
C ARG A 500 -5.24 -15.40 13.09
N ASN A 501 -6.03 -16.26 12.45
CA ASN A 501 -5.53 -17.35 11.61
C ASN A 501 -4.50 -18.26 12.32
N THR A 502 -4.56 -18.36 13.64
CA THR A 502 -3.64 -19.18 14.43
C THR A 502 -4.12 -20.63 14.49
N LEU A 503 -3.21 -21.59 14.31
CA LEU A 503 -3.48 -23.00 14.53
C LEU A 503 -3.32 -23.35 16.02
N LEU A 504 -4.38 -23.85 16.64
CA LEU A 504 -4.42 -24.22 18.06
C LEU A 504 -4.62 -25.73 18.20
N LEU A 505 -3.58 -26.44 18.62
CA LEU A 505 -3.62 -27.88 18.92
C LEU A 505 -3.10 -28.14 20.34
N ASP A 506 -3.93 -28.77 21.18
CA ASP A 506 -3.61 -29.07 22.58
C ASP A 506 -3.17 -27.83 23.38
N VAL A 507 -3.93 -26.72 23.25
CA VAL A 507 -3.62 -25.45 23.93
C VAL A 507 -4.47 -25.30 25.19
N ASN A 508 -3.83 -24.99 26.33
CA ASN A 508 -4.51 -24.81 27.62
C ASN A 508 -4.66 -23.33 28.01
N PHE A 509 -5.90 -22.87 28.19
CA PHE A 509 -6.23 -21.50 28.65
C PHE A 509 -6.84 -21.46 30.06
N GLU A 510 -6.65 -22.49 30.87
CA GLU A 510 -7.23 -22.57 32.22
C GLU A 510 -6.85 -21.36 33.10
N ASN A 511 -7.84 -20.73 33.71
CA ASN A 511 -7.73 -19.53 34.53
C ASN A 511 -7.07 -18.32 33.84
N ALA A 512 -6.95 -18.31 32.50
CA ALA A 512 -6.40 -17.18 31.76
C ALA A 512 -7.42 -16.03 31.66
N SER A 513 -6.95 -14.78 31.70
CA SER A 513 -7.78 -13.60 31.36
C SER A 513 -7.74 -13.38 29.85
N LEU A 514 -8.91 -13.43 29.21
CA LEU A 514 -9.08 -13.38 27.76
C LEU A 514 -9.93 -12.18 27.31
N LYS A 515 -9.86 -11.05 28.01
CA LYS A 515 -10.72 -9.89 27.67
C LYS A 515 -10.33 -9.35 26.31
N ALA A 516 -11.30 -9.16 25.43
CA ALA A 516 -11.07 -8.66 24.07
C ALA A 516 -10.05 -9.50 23.27
N LEU A 517 -9.91 -10.80 23.59
CA LEU A 517 -9.16 -11.75 22.79
C LEU A 517 -9.73 -11.82 21.38
N ASP A 518 -8.87 -11.87 20.37
CA ASP A 518 -9.25 -11.98 18.97
C ASP A 518 -8.87 -13.35 18.41
N LEU A 519 -9.88 -14.18 18.10
CA LEU A 519 -9.77 -15.53 17.55
C LEU A 519 -10.22 -15.60 16.08
N GLU A 520 -10.28 -14.48 15.36
CA GLU A 520 -10.78 -14.47 13.97
C GLU A 520 -9.96 -15.38 13.06
N GLY A 521 -10.61 -16.38 12.44
CA GLY A 521 -9.93 -17.35 11.57
C GLY A 521 -9.06 -18.38 12.30
N ALA A 522 -9.03 -18.40 13.63
CA ALA A 522 -8.29 -19.41 14.38
C ALA A 522 -8.78 -20.83 14.05
N LEU A 523 -7.83 -21.74 13.82
CA LEU A 523 -8.09 -23.13 13.47
C LEU A 523 -8.00 -24.00 14.73
N VAL A 524 -9.07 -24.72 15.03
CA VAL A 524 -9.19 -25.64 16.18
C VAL A 524 -9.69 -27.00 15.69
N PHE A 525 -9.28 -28.06 16.36
CA PHE A 525 -9.69 -29.43 16.01
C PHE A 525 -10.82 -29.98 16.91
N GLU A 526 -11.01 -29.36 18.07
CA GLU A 526 -11.92 -29.84 19.10
C GLU A 526 -13.29 -29.19 18.97
N LYS A 527 -14.35 -29.99 18.81
CA LYS A 527 -15.73 -29.49 18.60
C LYS A 527 -16.30 -28.71 19.78
N ASP A 528 -15.76 -28.92 20.98
CA ASP A 528 -16.18 -28.29 22.23
C ASP A 528 -15.23 -27.17 22.68
N PHE A 529 -14.30 -26.72 21.81
CA PHE A 529 -13.28 -25.73 22.15
C PHE A 529 -13.85 -24.48 22.82
N LEU A 530 -14.87 -23.86 22.21
CA LEU A 530 -15.49 -22.65 22.77
C LEU A 530 -16.20 -22.89 24.12
N ASP A 531 -16.80 -24.07 24.31
CA ASP A 531 -17.46 -24.46 25.56
C ASP A 531 -16.44 -24.66 26.70
N ARG A 532 -15.34 -25.37 26.40
CA ARG A 532 -14.24 -25.54 27.34
C ARG A 532 -13.61 -24.18 27.67
N LEU A 533 -13.34 -23.34 26.67
CA LEU A 533 -12.74 -22.02 26.85
C LEU A 533 -13.58 -21.13 27.77
N GLU A 534 -14.90 -21.07 27.60
CA GLU A 534 -15.79 -20.28 28.47
C GLU A 534 -15.84 -20.81 29.92
N LYS A 535 -15.73 -22.14 30.09
CA LYS A 535 -15.74 -22.78 31.40
C LYS A 535 -14.42 -22.66 32.16
N THR A 536 -13.28 -22.77 31.46
CA THR A 536 -11.95 -22.84 32.09
C THR A 536 -11.26 -21.49 32.16
N ALA A 537 -11.56 -20.53 31.29
CA ALA A 537 -11.00 -19.19 31.38
C ALA A 537 -11.46 -18.47 32.66
N GLN A 538 -10.75 -17.40 33.03
CA GLN A 538 -11.13 -16.59 34.18
C GLN A 538 -12.55 -16.03 33.99
N LYS A 539 -13.39 -16.22 35.03
CA LYS A 539 -14.81 -15.87 35.00
C LYS A 539 -15.05 -14.44 34.50
N GLY A 540 -15.90 -14.30 33.47
CA GLY A 540 -16.32 -13.02 32.92
C GLY A 540 -15.35 -12.39 31.91
N THR A 541 -14.23 -13.03 31.60
CA THR A 541 -13.24 -12.50 30.64
C THR A 541 -13.52 -12.95 29.20
N PHE A 542 -14.06 -14.15 29.02
CA PHE A 542 -14.48 -14.70 27.73
C PHE A 542 -16.01 -14.82 27.65
N ARG A 543 -16.58 -14.67 26.44
CA ARG A 543 -18.01 -14.87 26.17
C ARG A 543 -18.16 -15.71 24.91
N LYS A 544 -18.68 -16.94 25.04
CA LYS A 544 -18.88 -17.86 23.91
C LYS A 544 -19.77 -17.26 22.83
N SER A 545 -20.80 -16.49 23.22
CA SER A 545 -21.79 -15.92 22.30
C SER A 545 -21.24 -14.95 21.24
N ARG A 546 -19.98 -14.52 21.38
CA ARG A 546 -19.30 -13.66 20.38
C ARG A 546 -18.62 -14.44 19.25
N TRP A 547 -18.55 -15.77 19.38
CA TRP A 547 -17.79 -16.62 18.49
C TRP A 547 -18.67 -17.73 17.90
N GLN A 548 -18.38 -18.12 16.67
CA GLN A 548 -19.00 -19.25 16.00
C GLN A 548 -17.91 -20.10 15.34
N MET A 549 -17.99 -21.41 15.49
CA MET A 549 -17.12 -22.35 14.78
C MET A 549 -17.77 -22.73 13.45
N ALA A 550 -16.98 -22.64 12.38
CA ALA A 550 -17.32 -23.15 11.05
C ALA A 550 -16.34 -24.27 10.67
N HIS A 551 -16.77 -25.17 9.80
CA HIS A 551 -15.89 -26.22 9.28
C HIS A 551 -14.94 -25.62 8.24
N ALA A 552 -13.63 -25.64 8.51
CA ALA A 552 -12.62 -25.23 7.55
C ALA A 552 -12.38 -26.32 6.50
N SER A 553 -12.40 -25.96 5.22
CA SER A 553 -12.02 -26.85 4.13
C SER A 553 -10.50 -27.00 4.06
N ARG A 554 -10.01 -28.10 3.47
CA ARG A 554 -8.57 -28.33 3.31
C ARG A 554 -7.84 -27.19 2.58
N ALA A 555 -8.50 -26.56 1.60
CA ALA A 555 -7.95 -25.44 0.85
C ALA A 555 -7.79 -24.15 1.69
N GLU A 556 -8.62 -23.96 2.71
CA GLU A 556 -8.52 -22.82 3.65
C GLU A 556 -7.47 -23.04 4.74
N VAL A 557 -7.02 -24.28 4.93
CA VAL A 557 -5.95 -24.65 5.89
C VAL A 557 -4.56 -24.62 5.23
N GLU A 558 -4.49 -24.81 3.90
CA GLU A 558 -3.24 -24.80 3.12
C GLU A 558 -2.87 -23.40 2.58
N ALA A 559 -3.77 -22.41 2.65
CA ALA A 559 -3.58 -21.02 2.20
C ALA A 559 -3.18 -20.11 3.38
#